data_AF-B1INK1-F1
#
_entry.id   AF-B1INK1-F1
#
_cell.length_a   1.000
_cell.length_b   1.000
_cell.length_c   1.000
_cell.angle_alpha   90.00
_cell.angle_beta   90.00
_cell.angle_gamma   90.00
#
_symmetry.space_group_name_H-M   'P 1'
#
loop_
_entity.id
_entity.type
_entity.pdbx_description
1 polymer ?
#
loop_
_entity_poly.entity_id
_entity_poly.type
_entity_poly.pdbx_seq_one_letter_code
_entity_poly.pdbx_strand_id
1 'polypeptide(L)' 'MKEVLKFYKGKLELKERRIVEYVEEKNSCEGFKSSKREIEYSVLKAEIEMLKRFIDDLEDIK' A
#
# COMPACT_ATOMS: atom_id res chain seq x y z
N MET A 1 5.24 3.02 22.16
CA MET A 1 5.24 3.72 20.86
C MET A 1 6.20 3.16 19.81
N LYS A 2 7.50 2.96 20.11
CA LYS A 2 8.49 2.48 19.11
C LYS A 2 8.16 1.13 18.47
N GLU A 3 7.70 0.14 19.24
CA GLU A 3 7.35 -1.19 18.70
C GLU A 3 6.12 -1.17 17.79
N VAL A 4 5.12 -0.35 18.14
CA VAL A 4 3.91 -0.13 17.34
C VAL A 4 4.27 0.50 15.98
N LEU A 5 5.06 1.56 15.99
CA LEU A 5 5.56 2.20 14.76
C LEU A 5 6.36 1.20 13.90
N LYS A 6 7.24 0.40 14.52
CA LYS A 6 8.00 -0.63 13.80
C LYS A 6 7.09 -1.68 13.16
N PHE A 7 6.05 -2.11 13.86
CA PHE A 7 5.07 -3.06 13.34
C PHE A 7 4.36 -2.51 12.09
N TYR A 8 3.82 -1.29 12.17
CA TYR A 8 3.07 -0.70 11.06
C TYR A 8 3.97 -0.31 9.88
N LYS A 9 5.19 0.16 10.11
CA LYS A 9 6.19 0.37 9.04
C LYS A 9 6.51 -0.93 8.29
N GLY A 10 6.65 -2.05 9.01
CA GLY A 10 6.83 -3.36 8.37
C GLY A 10 5.62 -3.80 7.55
N LYS A 11 4.39 -3.51 8.00
CA LYS A 11 3.17 -3.76 7.20
C LYS A 11 3.11 -2.88 5.95
N LEU A 12 3.54 -1.62 6.05
CA LEU A 12 3.59 -0.68 4.93
C LEU A 12 4.56 -1.19 3.85
N GLU A 13 5.79 -1.55 4.23
CA GLU A 13 6.80 -2.07 3.28
C GLU A 13 6.33 -3.32 2.51
N LEU A 14 5.58 -4.21 3.17
CA LEU A 14 5.04 -5.40 2.51
C LEU A 14 3.99 -5.03 1.45
N LYS A 15 3.12 -4.05 1.77
CA LYS A 15 2.11 -3.55 0.84
C LYS A 15 2.74 -2.78 -0.32
N GLU A 16 3.73 -1.94 -0.04
CA GLU A 16 4.48 -1.18 -1.06
C GLU A 16 5.24 -2.10 -2.02
N ARG A 17 5.82 -3.20 -1.53
CA ARG A 17 6.40 -4.21 -2.43
C ARG A 17 5.35 -4.86 -3.31
N ARG A 18 4.20 -5.23 -2.73
CA ARG A 18 3.12 -5.90 -3.46
C ARG A 18 2.48 -4.99 -4.53
N ILE A 19 2.38 -3.68 -4.29
CA ILE A 19 1.71 -2.78 -5.25
C ILE A 19 2.54 -2.58 -6.53
N VAL A 20 3.85 -2.82 -6.50
CA VAL A 20 4.73 -2.73 -7.68
C VAL A 20 4.22 -3.63 -8.80
N GLU A 21 3.86 -4.88 -8.50
CA GLU A 21 3.34 -5.84 -9.48
C GLU A 21 2.08 -5.31 -10.20
N TYR A 22 1.18 -4.66 -9.45
CA TYR A 22 -0.03 -4.08 -10.04
C TYR A 22 0.27 -2.83 -10.88
N VAL A 23 1.27 -2.03 -10.49
CA VAL A 23 1.70 -0.86 -11.26
C VAL A 23 2.33 -1.29 -12.57
N GLU A 24 3.17 -2.32 -12.55
CA GLU A 24 3.75 -2.92 -13.76
C GLU A 24 2.66 -3.48 -14.68
N GLU A 25 1.70 -4.23 -14.12
CA GLU A 25 0.55 -4.75 -14.88
C GLU A 25 -0.27 -3.61 -15.51
N LYS A 26 -0.61 -2.58 -14.73
CA LYS A 26 -1.35 -1.40 -15.20
C LYS A 26 -0.64 -0.67 -16.34
N ASN A 27 0.68 -0.57 -16.26
CA ASN A 27 1.52 0.14 -17.24
C ASN A 27 1.91 -0.73 -18.45
N SER A 28 1.59 -2.03 -18.43
CA SER A 28 1.82 -2.92 -19.56
C SER A 28 0.89 -2.57 -20.73
N CYS A 29 1.24 -3.01 -21.94
CA CYS A 29 0.39 -2.82 -23.13
C CYS A 29 -1.00 -3.48 -22.99
N GLU A 30 -1.13 -4.49 -22.15
CA GLU A 30 -2.39 -5.21 -21.92
C GLU A 30 -3.22 -4.60 -20.77
N GLY A 31 -2.61 -3.78 -19.91
CA GLY A 31 -3.24 -3.23 -18.71
C GLY A 31 -3.78 -4.31 -17.76
N PHE A 32 -4.77 -3.95 -16.94
CA PHE A 32 -5.47 -4.93 -16.11
C PHE A 32 -6.40 -5.81 -16.96
N LYS A 33 -6.18 -7.12 -16.92
CA LYS A 33 -6.99 -8.10 -17.68
C LYS A 33 -8.37 -8.37 -17.07
N SER A 34 -8.64 -7.86 -15.87
CA SER A 34 -9.95 -8.00 -15.22
C SER A 34 -10.24 -6.85 -14.27
N SER A 35 -11.53 -6.50 -14.15
CA SER A 35 -12.02 -5.52 -13.17
C SER A 35 -11.70 -5.93 -11.73
N LYS A 36 -11.67 -7.23 -11.44
CA LYS A 36 -11.23 -7.75 -10.13
C LYS A 36 -9.82 -7.29 -9.79
N ARG A 37 -8.90 -7.37 -10.75
CA ARG A 37 -7.51 -6.97 -10.56
C ARG A 37 -7.35 -5.47 -10.35
N GLU A 38 -8.11 -4.68 -11.10
CA GLU A 38 -8.15 -3.22 -10.94
C GLU A 38 -8.72 -2.80 -9.58
N ILE A 39 -9.75 -3.51 -9.09
CA ILE A 39 -10.29 -3.32 -7.74
C ILE A 39 -9.23 -3.68 -6.69
N GLU A 40 -8.56 -4.82 -6.82
CA GLU A 40 -7.48 -5.23 -5.92
C GLU A 40 -6.36 -4.18 -5.85
N TYR A 41 -5.94 -3.63 -7.00
CA TYR A 41 -4.99 -2.52 -7.07
C TYR A 41 -5.51 -1.28 -6.33
N SER A 42 -6.76 -0.87 -6.61
CA SER A 42 -7.34 0.34 -6.04
C SER A 42 -7.49 0.26 -4.53
N VAL A 43 -7.92 -0.90 -4.02
CA VAL A 43 -7.99 -1.18 -2.58
C VAL A 43 -6.60 -1.16 -1.96
N LEU A 44 -5.63 -1.87 -2.54
CA LEU A 44 -4.26 -1.90 -2.01
C LEU A 44 -3.63 -0.50 -1.98
N LYS A 45 -3.88 0.32 -3.00
CA LYS A 45 -3.43 1.72 -3.04
C LYS A 45 -4.04 2.54 -1.90
N ALA A 46 -5.35 2.45 -1.70
CA ALA A 46 -6.03 3.16 -0.62
C ALA A 46 -5.53 2.71 0.77
N GLU A 47 -5.30 1.41 0.97
CA GLU A 47 -4.73 0.87 2.20
C GLU A 47 -3.33 1.41 2.49
N ILE A 48 -2.47 1.54 1.47
CA ILE A 48 -1.14 2.13 1.61
C ILE A 48 -1.25 3.61 2.02
N GLU A 49 -2.08 4.39 1.34
CA GLU A 49 -2.28 5.81 1.65
C GLU A 49 -2.80 6.03 3.07
N MET A 50 -3.79 5.22 3.49
CA MET A 50 -4.32 5.27 4.85
C MET A 50 -3.27 4.88 5.89
N LEU A 51 -2.47 3.85 5.61
CA LEU A 51 -1.44 3.39 6.54
C LEU A 51 -0.28 4.39 6.67
N LYS A 52 0.07 5.11 5.59
CA LYS A 52 1.04 6.20 5.64
C LYS A 52 0.58 7.30 6.58
N ARG A 53 -0.64 7.82 6.37
CA ARG A 53 -1.23 8.85 7.24
C ARG A 53 -1.29 8.41 8.70
N PHE A 54 -1.71 7.17 8.94
CA PHE A 54 -1.76 6.63 10.29
C PHE A 54 -0.37 6.52 10.95
N ILE A 55 0.66 6.15 10.20
CA ILE A 55 2.05 6.15 10.71
C ILE A 55 2.49 7.58 11.02
N ASP A 56 2.21 8.54 10.13
CA ASP A 56 2.54 9.95 10.33
C ASP A 56 1.86 10.49 11.61
N ASP A 57 0.56 10.24 11.79
CA ASP A 57 -0.19 10.60 13.00
C ASP A 57 0.43 9.99 14.27
N LEU A 58 0.91 8.74 14.19
CA LEU A 58 1.59 8.08 15.31
C LEU A 58 2.99 8.64 15.59
N GLU A 59 3.68 9.18 14.58
CA GLU A 59 4.97 9.83 14.75
C GLU A 59 4.80 11.23 15.37
N ASP A 60 3.69 11.92 15.09
CA ASP A 60 3.36 13.24 15.65
C ASP A 60 2.93 13.18 17.13
N ILE A 61 2.42 12.05 17.61
CA ILE A 61 2.05 11.83 19.03
C ILE A 61 3.30 11.63 19.92
N LYS A 62 4.48 11.49 19.33
CA LYS A 62 5.72 11.03 19.97
C LYS A 62 6.54 12.16 20.58
#